data_AF-A0A0G0BJU1-F1
#
_entry.id   AF-A0A0G0BJU1-F1
#
_cell.length_a   1.000
_cell.length_b   1.000
_cell.length_c   1.000
_cell.angle_alpha   90.00
_cell.angle_beta   90.00
_cell.angle_gamma   90.00
#
_symmetry.space_group_name_H-M   'P 1'
#
loop_
_entity.id
_entity.type
_entity.pdbx_description
1 polymer ?
#
loop_
_entity_poly.entity_id
_entity_poly.type
_entity_poly.pdbx_seq_one_letter_code
_entity_poly.pdbx_strand_id
1 'polypeptide(L)'
;MLKINKKILLCFLCGIFIFSVIFVCLPAGSVLAGKLEVSYPTSQTGITLTDTNTPIPIFLKYIFDMGMFLGLAAAVYSLGASGIYYLMSPAKPEYRSIAKDRVTGAISGILILAMTYLILTTLNPQLKFFQLGDLQDIPPIAVNKSPGVYFYKSSDCSGDEKYFTSNINDFGTALSNQINSVLVVQGKDASYISTLYSSPGLFGRCQDASPNKTTCQNSTPPGTLTPNFASSVSIHRYDFNPNSNPDNDGVYFYRKSFYNPEGGWLKIDKTQIKSNTQGFFGSKLEDLIFQDVPIEDQICDKWDDKGICTNKKNPTLAGKEISSIKIAGNYIVYFLYFAPTDNANGPWSYCQEFPTPDDVNREGPLQFKWEKTPNQKYLPNWLYIYPVKEK
;
A
#
# COMPACT_ATOMS: atom_id res chain seq x y z
N MET A 1 -55.70 -43.39 24.84
CA MET A 1 -54.72 -44.30 24.17
C MET A 1 -55.30 -44.73 22.83
N LEU A 2 -54.83 -44.16 21.71
CA LEU A 2 -55.26 -44.58 20.38
C LEU A 2 -54.70 -45.98 20.10
N LYS A 3 -55.59 -46.97 19.89
CA LYS A 3 -55.20 -48.29 19.34
C LYS A 3 -54.80 -48.08 17.87
N ILE A 4 -53.53 -47.75 17.65
CA ILE A 4 -52.96 -47.70 16.30
C ILE A 4 -53.03 -49.12 15.73
N ASN A 5 -53.73 -49.27 14.61
CA ASN A 5 -53.89 -50.55 13.95
C ASN A 5 -52.50 -51.03 13.51
N LYS A 6 -52.04 -52.18 14.05
CA LYS A 6 -50.70 -52.72 13.81
C LYS A 6 -50.37 -52.84 12.32
N LYS A 7 -51.38 -53.04 11.46
CA LYS A 7 -51.22 -53.09 10.01
C LYS A 7 -50.81 -51.75 9.39
N ILE A 8 -51.31 -50.63 9.91
CA ILE A 8 -50.99 -49.27 9.41
C ILE A 8 -49.57 -48.87 9.84
N LEU A 9 -49.20 -49.16 11.10
CA LEU A 9 -47.84 -48.92 11.58
C LEU A 9 -46.80 -49.75 10.80
N LEU A 10 -47.14 -50.99 10.48
CA LEU A 10 -46.28 -51.87 9.68
C LEU A 10 -46.12 -51.36 8.23
N CYS A 11 -47.20 -50.89 7.59
CA CYS A 11 -47.11 -50.29 6.26
C CYS A 11 -46.26 -49.01 6.26
N PHE A 12 -46.35 -48.18 7.30
CA PHE A 12 -45.56 -46.95 7.41
C PHE A 12 -44.06 -47.25 7.62
N LEU A 13 -43.73 -48.21 8.48
CA LEU A 13 -42.36 -48.67 8.71
C LEU A 13 -41.78 -49.35 7.45
N CYS A 14 -42.55 -50.17 6.75
CA CYS A 14 -42.12 -50.76 5.47
C CYS A 14 -41.92 -49.69 4.39
N GLY A 15 -42.75 -48.65 4.33
CA GLY A 15 -42.58 -47.54 3.40
C GLY A 15 -41.28 -46.77 3.64
N ILE A 16 -40.97 -46.45 4.90
CA ILE A 16 -39.70 -45.80 5.28
C ILE A 16 -38.51 -46.71 4.96
N PHE A 17 -38.62 -48.01 5.22
CA PHE A 17 -37.55 -48.96 4.94
C PHE A 17 -37.31 -49.13 3.44
N ILE A 18 -38.36 -49.22 2.62
CA ILE A 18 -38.23 -49.29 1.15
C ILE A 18 -37.63 -47.99 0.60
N PHE A 19 -38.05 -46.82 1.11
CA PHE A 19 -37.48 -45.54 0.70
C PHE A 19 -35.99 -45.42 1.08
N SER A 20 -35.63 -45.88 2.27
CA SER A 20 -34.24 -45.99 2.74
C SER A 20 -33.40 -46.95 1.89
N VAL A 21 -33.93 -48.12 1.52
CA VAL A 21 -33.22 -49.10 0.70
C VAL A 21 -33.06 -48.60 -0.74
N ILE A 22 -34.06 -47.91 -1.30
CA ILE A 22 -33.93 -47.27 -2.61
C ILE A 22 -32.86 -46.15 -2.57
N PHE A 23 -32.78 -45.40 -1.47
CA PHE A 23 -31.77 -44.35 -1.30
C PHE A 23 -30.34 -44.90 -1.09
N VAL A 24 -30.21 -46.07 -0.47
CA VAL A 24 -28.91 -46.73 -0.19
C VAL A 24 -28.44 -47.62 -1.35
N CYS A 25 -29.35 -48.18 -2.15
CA CYS A 25 -29.01 -49.03 -3.30
C CYS A 25 -28.88 -48.27 -4.63
N LEU A 26 -29.02 -46.93 -4.64
CA LEU A 26 -28.57 -46.13 -5.77
C LEU A 26 -27.04 -46.26 -5.90
N PRO A 27 -26.51 -46.71 -7.04
CA PRO A 27 -25.09 -47.02 -7.19
C PRO A 27 -24.24 -45.75 -7.01
N ALA A 28 -23.49 -45.71 -5.91
CA ALA A 28 -22.55 -44.62 -5.57
C ALA A 28 -21.41 -44.43 -6.61
N GLY A 29 -21.30 -45.32 -7.61
CA GLY A 29 -20.21 -45.34 -8.59
C GLY A 29 -20.46 -44.61 -9.90
N SER A 30 -21.66 -44.07 -10.14
CA SER A 30 -22.01 -43.46 -11.45
C SER A 30 -22.79 -42.15 -11.32
N VAL A 31 -22.49 -41.35 -10.31
CA VAL A 31 -22.85 -39.92 -10.35
C VAL A 31 -21.81 -39.26 -11.24
N LEU A 32 -22.22 -38.97 -12.48
CA LEU A 32 -21.54 -38.06 -13.40
C LEU A 32 -20.89 -36.93 -12.59
N ALA A 33 -19.60 -36.70 -12.78
CA ALA A 33 -18.93 -35.45 -12.45
C ALA A 33 -19.45 -34.32 -13.36
N GLY A 34 -20.78 -34.16 -13.44
CA GLY A 34 -21.37 -32.89 -13.78
C GLY A 34 -20.93 -31.90 -12.72
N LYS A 35 -20.70 -30.64 -13.13
CA LYS A 35 -20.55 -29.51 -12.22
C LYS A 35 -21.32 -29.77 -10.92
N LEU A 36 -20.61 -30.04 -9.82
CA LEU A 36 -21.24 -30.19 -8.49
C LEU A 36 -21.90 -28.88 -8.04
N GLU A 37 -21.67 -27.80 -8.80
CA GLU A 37 -22.44 -26.57 -8.77
C GLU A 37 -23.79 -26.81 -9.46
N VAL A 38 -24.75 -27.30 -8.67
CA VAL A 38 -26.16 -27.21 -9.05
C VAL A 38 -26.50 -25.72 -9.15
N SER A 39 -26.95 -25.27 -10.32
CA SER A 39 -27.46 -23.92 -10.49
C SER A 39 -28.74 -23.79 -9.65
N TYR A 40 -28.65 -23.06 -8.54
CA TYR A 40 -29.79 -22.86 -7.65
C TYR A 40 -30.78 -21.89 -8.29
N PRO A 41 -32.09 -22.18 -8.24
CA PRO A 41 -33.08 -21.22 -8.69
C PRO A 41 -33.00 -19.96 -7.83
N THR A 42 -33.14 -18.80 -8.47
CA THR A 42 -33.19 -17.50 -7.83
C THR A 42 -34.28 -17.49 -6.76
N SER A 43 -33.92 -17.12 -5.53
CA SER A 43 -34.93 -16.93 -4.49
C SER A 43 -35.81 -15.73 -4.85
N GLN A 44 -37.05 -15.71 -4.35
CA GLN A 44 -37.95 -14.54 -4.51
C GLN A 44 -37.37 -13.25 -3.91
N THR A 45 -36.34 -13.36 -3.07
CA THR A 45 -35.59 -12.26 -2.46
C THR A 45 -34.42 -11.75 -3.33
N GLY A 46 -34.24 -12.27 -4.56
CA GLY A 46 -33.22 -11.80 -5.51
C GLY A 46 -31.80 -12.27 -5.23
N ILE A 47 -31.62 -13.24 -4.34
CA ILE A 47 -30.29 -13.79 -4.01
C ILE A 47 -29.94 -14.87 -5.03
N THR A 48 -28.88 -14.65 -5.80
CA THR A 48 -28.27 -15.66 -6.67
C THR A 48 -27.10 -16.32 -5.95
N LEU A 49 -27.18 -17.63 -5.73
CA LEU A 49 -26.06 -18.43 -5.25
C LEU A 49 -25.13 -18.71 -6.44
N THR A 50 -24.36 -17.70 -6.82
CA THR A 50 -23.32 -17.77 -7.85
C THR A 50 -21.97 -17.77 -7.13
N ASP A 51 -21.23 -18.87 -7.27
CA ASP A 51 -19.83 -19.08 -6.88
C ASP A 51 -19.49 -19.60 -5.47
N THR A 52 -18.36 -20.34 -5.45
CA THR A 52 -17.64 -21.01 -4.35
C THR A 52 -17.32 -20.17 -3.11
N ASN A 53 -17.60 -18.86 -3.16
CA ASN A 53 -17.31 -17.91 -2.08
C ASN A 53 -18.55 -17.42 -1.34
N THR A 54 -19.70 -18.08 -1.50
CA THR A 54 -20.90 -17.70 -0.77
C THR A 54 -20.73 -17.94 0.74
N PRO A 55 -20.86 -16.91 1.60
CA PRO A 55 -20.79 -17.09 3.05
C PRO A 55 -21.87 -18.07 3.56
N ILE A 56 -21.48 -18.97 4.48
CA ILE A 56 -22.38 -19.94 5.14
C ILE A 56 -23.72 -19.32 5.60
N PRO A 57 -23.75 -18.09 6.16
CA PRO A 57 -25.00 -17.48 6.60
C PRO A 57 -26.00 -17.18 5.46
N ILE A 58 -25.53 -16.81 4.28
CA ILE A 58 -26.38 -16.57 3.10
C ILE A 58 -27.00 -17.89 2.64
N PHE A 59 -26.23 -18.98 2.66
CA PHE A 59 -26.72 -20.31 2.33
C PHE A 59 -27.80 -20.80 3.32
N LEU A 60 -27.60 -20.62 4.62
CA LEU A 60 -28.59 -20.98 5.64
C LEU A 60 -29.90 -20.19 5.49
N LYS A 61 -29.82 -18.89 5.17
CA LYS A 61 -30.99 -18.06 4.87
C LYS A 61 -31.76 -18.61 3.67
N TYR A 62 -31.06 -18.99 2.59
CA TYR A 62 -31.68 -19.54 1.40
C TYR A 62 -32.47 -20.83 1.69
N ILE A 63 -31.86 -21.79 2.41
CA ILE A 63 -32.51 -23.05 2.79
C ILE A 63 -33.73 -22.80 3.68
N PHE A 64 -33.63 -21.85 4.63
CA PHE A 64 -34.74 -21.47 5.49
C PHE A 64 -35.91 -20.87 4.70
N ASP A 65 -35.64 -19.90 3.81
CA ASP A 65 -36.65 -19.25 2.97
C ASP A 65 -37.36 -20.29 2.07
N MET A 66 -36.59 -21.22 1.49
CA MET A 66 -37.13 -22.31 0.67
C MET A 66 -38.00 -23.27 1.49
N GLY A 67 -37.57 -23.65 2.69
CA GLY A 67 -38.33 -24.51 3.60
C GLY A 67 -39.66 -23.87 4.03
N MET A 68 -39.64 -22.57 4.33
CA MET A 68 -40.86 -21.80 4.65
C MET A 68 -41.83 -21.76 3.48
N PHE A 69 -41.35 -21.54 2.26
CA PHE A 69 -42.17 -21.56 1.05
C PHE A 69 -42.82 -22.92 0.81
N LEU A 70 -42.05 -24.00 0.87
CA LEU A 70 -42.57 -25.36 0.69
C LEU A 70 -43.59 -25.74 1.77
N GLY A 71 -43.33 -25.37 3.02
CA GLY A 71 -44.26 -25.58 4.13
C GLY A 71 -45.59 -24.85 3.92
N LEU A 72 -45.55 -23.59 3.50
CA LEU A 72 -46.75 -22.82 3.21
C LEU A 72 -47.51 -23.37 1.99
N ALA A 73 -46.81 -23.74 0.93
CA ALA A 73 -47.41 -24.35 -0.26
C ALA A 73 -48.12 -25.67 0.08
N ALA A 74 -47.49 -26.52 0.91
CA ALA A 74 -48.10 -27.76 1.38
C ALA A 74 -49.37 -27.50 2.22
N ALA A 75 -49.36 -26.46 3.07
CA ALA A 75 -50.53 -26.08 3.85
C ALA A 75 -51.68 -25.58 2.97
N VAL A 76 -51.41 -24.73 1.97
CA VAL A 76 -52.40 -24.25 1.00
C VAL A 76 -52.99 -25.42 0.20
N TYR A 77 -52.14 -26.34 -0.27
CA TYR A 77 -52.59 -27.56 -0.95
C TYR A 77 -53.51 -28.41 -0.06
N SER A 78 -53.14 -28.61 1.20
CA SER A 78 -53.94 -29.37 2.17
C SER A 78 -55.31 -28.72 2.41
N LEU A 79 -55.36 -27.39 2.56
CA LEU A 79 -56.61 -26.64 2.71
C LEU A 79 -57.49 -26.72 1.46
N GLY A 80 -56.92 -26.57 0.26
CA GLY A 80 -57.63 -26.72 -1.01
C GLY A 80 -58.25 -28.10 -1.18
N ALA A 81 -57.48 -29.16 -0.92
CA ALA A 81 -57.98 -30.53 -0.95
C ALA A 81 -59.10 -30.76 0.09
N SER A 82 -58.95 -30.19 1.29
CA SER A 82 -59.97 -30.27 2.33
C SER A 82 -61.27 -29.56 1.94
N GLY A 83 -61.18 -28.44 1.23
CA GLY A 83 -62.33 -27.74 0.67
C GLY A 83 -63.11 -28.61 -0.32
N ILE A 84 -62.42 -29.33 -1.19
CA ILE A 84 -63.06 -30.28 -2.14
C ILE A 84 -63.78 -31.40 -1.37
N TYR A 85 -63.14 -32.03 -0.39
CA TYR A 85 -63.79 -33.05 0.44
C TYR A 85 -65.00 -32.53 1.20
N TYR A 86 -64.94 -31.28 1.67
CA TYR A 86 -66.07 -30.66 2.35
C TYR A 86 -67.25 -30.44 1.41
N LEU A 87 -67.02 -29.96 0.17
CA LEU A 87 -68.07 -29.78 -0.83
C LEU A 87 -68.70 -31.11 -1.25
N MET A 88 -67.93 -32.20 -1.27
CA MET A 88 -68.43 -33.56 -1.54
C MET A 88 -69.09 -34.23 -0.34
N SER A 89 -69.12 -33.60 0.84
CA SER A 89 -69.70 -34.20 2.05
C SER A 89 -71.19 -34.55 1.98
N PRO A 90 -72.05 -33.91 1.17
CA PRO A 90 -73.44 -34.36 1.01
C PRO A 90 -73.53 -35.76 0.37
N ALA A 91 -72.57 -36.15 -0.47
CA ALA A 91 -72.57 -37.44 -1.13
C ALA A 91 -72.09 -38.57 -0.22
N LYS A 92 -71.12 -38.29 0.67
CA LYS A 92 -70.60 -39.25 1.65
C LYS A 92 -70.25 -38.53 2.96
N PRO A 93 -70.94 -38.83 4.07
CA PRO A 93 -70.70 -38.18 5.37
C PRO A 93 -69.26 -38.32 5.90
N GLU A 94 -68.56 -39.40 5.54
CA GLU A 94 -67.17 -39.65 5.93
C GLU A 94 -66.20 -38.55 5.47
N TYR A 95 -66.45 -37.94 4.30
CA TYR A 95 -65.59 -36.87 3.78
C TYR A 95 -65.59 -35.62 4.66
N ARG A 96 -66.65 -35.40 5.44
CA ARG A 96 -66.70 -34.31 6.41
C ARG A 96 -65.67 -34.51 7.52
N SER A 97 -65.45 -35.75 7.97
CA SER A 97 -64.45 -36.04 9.00
C SER A 97 -63.03 -35.86 8.46
N ILE A 98 -62.78 -36.35 7.24
CA ILE A 98 -61.47 -36.22 6.57
C ILE A 98 -61.12 -34.76 6.32
N ALA A 99 -62.09 -33.95 5.86
CA ALA A 99 -61.90 -32.53 5.64
C ALA A 99 -61.54 -31.79 6.93
N LYS A 100 -62.24 -32.08 8.04
CA LYS A 100 -61.94 -31.47 9.34
C LYS A 100 -60.53 -31.80 9.83
N ASP A 101 -60.16 -33.07 9.76
CA ASP A 101 -58.84 -33.53 10.22
C ASP A 101 -57.70 -32.85 9.45
N ARG A 102 -57.83 -32.79 8.12
CA ARG A 102 -56.84 -32.10 7.26
C ARG A 102 -56.78 -30.60 7.49
N VAL A 103 -57.92 -29.93 7.73
CA VAL A 103 -57.95 -28.50 8.08
C VAL A 103 -57.24 -28.25 9.40
N THR A 104 -57.50 -29.06 10.43
CA THR A 104 -56.82 -28.95 11.73
C THR A 104 -55.31 -29.20 11.59
N GLY A 105 -54.91 -30.18 10.78
CA GLY A 105 -53.51 -30.43 10.43
C GLY A 105 -52.84 -29.25 9.71
N ALA A 106 -53.52 -28.64 8.72
CA ALA A 106 -52.99 -27.50 8.00
C ALA A 106 -52.87 -26.25 8.89
N ILE A 107 -53.86 -25.98 9.75
CA ILE A 107 -53.83 -24.85 10.69
C ILE A 107 -52.69 -25.01 11.70
N SER A 108 -52.52 -26.20 12.27
CA SER A 108 -51.40 -26.47 13.20
C SER A 108 -50.04 -26.37 12.51
N GLY A 109 -49.91 -26.84 11.26
CA GLY A 109 -48.69 -26.67 10.46
C GLY A 109 -48.36 -25.19 10.20
N ILE A 110 -49.35 -24.38 9.81
CA ILE A 110 -49.18 -22.93 9.62
C ILE A 110 -48.77 -22.26 10.94
N LEU A 111 -49.38 -22.66 12.06
CA LEU A 111 -49.04 -22.11 13.37
C LEU A 111 -47.58 -22.43 13.75
N ILE A 112 -47.11 -23.64 13.47
CA ILE A 112 -45.71 -24.03 13.72
C ILE A 112 -44.75 -23.21 12.84
N LEU A 113 -45.06 -23.03 11.55
CA LEU A 113 -44.25 -22.19 10.65
C LEU A 113 -44.22 -20.73 11.13
N ALA A 114 -45.36 -20.19 11.54
CA ALA A 114 -45.47 -18.83 12.06
C ALA A 114 -44.66 -18.65 13.37
N MET A 115 -44.72 -19.61 14.29
CA MET A 115 -43.93 -19.58 15.52
C MET A 115 -42.43 -19.72 15.25
N THR A 116 -42.04 -20.59 14.33
CA THR A 116 -40.64 -20.74 13.91
C THR A 116 -40.09 -19.44 13.34
N TYR A 117 -40.87 -18.80 12.45
CA TYR A 117 -40.54 -17.48 11.92
C TYR A 117 -40.45 -16.44 13.05
N LEU A 118 -41.42 -16.39 13.95
CA LEU A 118 -41.42 -15.43 15.06
C LEU A 118 -40.19 -15.62 15.95
N ILE A 119 -39.89 -16.85 16.38
CA ILE A 119 -38.71 -17.18 17.20
C ILE A 119 -37.42 -16.67 16.53
N LEU A 120 -37.21 -16.97 15.24
CA LEU A 120 -36.02 -16.53 14.51
C LEU A 120 -35.94 -15.01 14.40
N THR A 121 -37.07 -14.35 14.17
CA THR A 121 -37.11 -12.90 13.99
C THR A 121 -37.07 -12.10 15.28
N THR A 122 -37.49 -12.68 16.41
CA THR A 122 -37.54 -12.01 17.72
C THR A 122 -36.32 -12.31 18.58
N LEU A 123 -35.82 -13.56 18.63
CA LEU A 123 -34.68 -13.90 19.48
C LEU A 123 -33.35 -13.41 18.92
N ASN A 124 -33.22 -13.36 17.59
CA ASN A 124 -32.01 -12.87 16.96
C ASN A 124 -32.35 -12.07 15.69
N PRO A 125 -32.79 -10.81 15.83
CA PRO A 125 -33.12 -9.96 14.68
C PRO A 125 -31.93 -9.77 13.73
N GLN A 126 -30.70 -10.01 14.18
CA GLN A 126 -29.49 -9.98 13.36
C GLN A 126 -29.39 -11.17 12.38
N LEU A 127 -30.13 -12.27 12.58
CA LEU A 127 -30.25 -13.35 11.59
C LEU A 127 -31.28 -13.02 10.48
N LYS A 128 -32.21 -12.10 10.74
CA LYS A 128 -33.22 -11.68 9.75
C LYS A 128 -32.61 -10.72 8.71
N PHE A 129 -31.59 -10.00 9.13
CA PHE A 129 -30.72 -9.19 8.28
C PHE A 129 -29.32 -9.76 8.38
N PHE A 130 -29.01 -10.82 7.62
CA PHE A 130 -27.61 -11.16 7.34
C PHE A 130 -26.98 -10.07 6.45
N GLN A 131 -26.98 -8.82 6.91
CA GLN A 131 -26.03 -7.79 6.54
C GLN A 131 -24.74 -8.12 7.30
N LEU A 132 -24.15 -9.26 6.99
CA LEU A 132 -22.71 -9.37 7.13
C LEU A 132 -22.16 -8.57 5.94
N GLY A 133 -22.23 -7.24 6.05
CA GLY A 133 -21.32 -6.41 5.30
C GLY A 133 -19.92 -6.96 5.57
N ASP A 134 -19.06 -6.94 4.56
CA ASP A 134 -17.68 -7.40 4.63
C ASP A 134 -17.15 -7.13 6.04
N LEU A 135 -16.75 -8.20 6.74
CA LEU A 135 -16.19 -8.09 8.09
C LEU A 135 -15.26 -6.89 8.05
N GLN A 136 -15.57 -5.86 8.82
CA GLN A 136 -14.79 -4.64 8.84
C GLN A 136 -13.35 -5.10 9.02
N ASP A 137 -12.52 -4.92 7.99
CA ASP A 137 -11.14 -5.40 8.00
C ASP A 137 -10.58 -4.96 9.34
N ILE A 138 -10.19 -5.94 10.16
CA ILE A 138 -9.58 -5.63 11.46
C ILE A 138 -8.47 -4.66 11.09
N PRO A 139 -8.54 -3.39 11.53
CA PRO A 139 -7.53 -2.42 11.13
C PRO A 139 -6.21 -3.08 11.47
N PRO A 140 -5.29 -3.22 10.49
CA PRO A 140 -4.10 -4.02 10.66
C PRO A 140 -3.47 -3.59 11.97
N ILE A 141 -3.33 -4.54 12.91
CA ILE A 141 -2.78 -4.28 14.25
C ILE A 141 -1.55 -3.43 13.99
N ALA A 142 -1.55 -2.19 14.46
CA ALA A 142 -0.49 -1.25 14.14
C ALA A 142 0.79 -1.80 14.77
N VAL A 143 1.55 -2.55 13.98
CA VAL A 143 2.82 -3.12 14.39
C VAL A 143 3.71 -1.91 14.60
N ASN A 144 4.02 -1.65 15.86
CA ASN A 144 4.80 -0.49 16.25
C ASN A 144 6.25 -0.72 15.79
N LYS A 145 6.53 -0.35 14.53
CA LYS A 145 7.85 -0.52 13.91
C LYS A 145 8.85 0.37 14.62
N SER A 146 10.05 -0.17 14.88
CA SER A 146 11.16 0.64 15.40
C SER A 146 11.60 1.68 14.37
N PRO A 147 12.03 2.89 14.80
CA PRO A 147 12.50 3.92 13.88
C PRO A 147 13.69 3.46 13.03
N GLY A 148 13.61 3.65 11.71
CA GLY A 148 14.63 3.25 10.76
C GLY A 148 14.07 3.13 9.34
N VAL A 149 14.81 2.47 8.46
CA VAL A 149 14.45 2.32 7.05
C VAL A 149 14.16 0.87 6.75
N TYR A 150 12.97 0.60 6.23
CA TYR A 150 12.48 -0.73 5.88
C TYR A 150 12.38 -0.85 4.36
N PHE A 151 12.95 -1.91 3.82
CA PHE A 151 12.94 -2.23 2.40
C PHE A 151 12.08 -3.45 2.14
N TYR A 152 11.28 -3.40 1.08
CA TYR A 152 10.32 -4.42 0.74
C TYR A 152 10.44 -4.83 -0.73
N LYS A 153 10.20 -6.12 -0.97
CA LYS A 153 10.05 -6.66 -2.33
C LYS A 153 8.65 -6.44 -2.89
N SER A 154 7.66 -6.17 -2.04
CA SER A 154 6.33 -5.76 -2.50
C SER A 154 6.28 -4.25 -2.78
N SER A 155 5.26 -3.79 -3.49
CA SER A 155 5.02 -2.38 -3.78
C SER A 155 4.17 -1.67 -2.71
N ASP A 156 3.66 -2.38 -1.71
CA ASP A 156 2.74 -1.86 -0.69
C ASP A 156 3.34 -1.91 0.73
N CYS A 157 4.65 -2.12 0.82
CA CYS A 157 5.38 -2.30 2.08
C CYS A 157 4.81 -3.43 2.96
N SER A 158 4.41 -4.53 2.31
CA SER A 158 3.91 -5.76 2.93
C SER A 158 4.88 -6.92 2.70
N GLY A 159 4.67 -8.02 3.43
CA GLY A 159 5.52 -9.21 3.34
C GLY A 159 6.90 -9.02 3.98
N ASP A 160 7.89 -9.77 3.48
CA ASP A 160 9.23 -9.85 4.05
C ASP A 160 9.97 -8.50 3.98
N GLU A 161 10.19 -7.87 5.13
CA GLU A 161 10.98 -6.65 5.25
C GLU A 161 12.48 -6.91 5.53
N LYS A 162 13.29 -5.93 5.17
CA LYS A 162 14.67 -5.78 5.67
C LYS A 162 14.84 -4.41 6.29
N TYR A 163 15.39 -4.37 7.50
CA TYR A 163 15.50 -3.17 8.32
C TYR A 163 16.96 -2.76 8.48
N PHE A 164 17.23 -1.47 8.28
CA PHE A 164 18.56 -0.89 8.46
C PHE A 164 18.49 0.52 9.06
N THR A 165 19.53 0.88 9.81
CA THR A 165 19.73 2.21 10.41
C THR A 165 21.08 2.84 10.04
N SER A 166 21.84 2.18 9.17
CA SER A 166 23.18 2.58 8.75
C SER A 166 23.40 2.22 7.29
N ASN A 167 24.40 2.86 6.67
CA ASN A 167 24.76 2.66 5.27
C ASN A 167 25.02 1.18 4.95
N ILE A 168 24.55 0.74 3.79
CA ILE A 168 24.78 -0.59 3.24
C ILE A 168 25.44 -0.42 1.87
N ASN A 169 26.73 -0.75 1.80
CA ASN A 169 27.49 -0.65 0.56
C ASN A 169 27.06 -1.68 -0.49
N ASP A 170 26.54 -2.83 -0.11
CA ASP A 170 26.05 -3.81 -1.07
C ASP A 170 24.91 -4.60 -0.44
N PHE A 171 23.73 -4.55 -1.06
CA PHE A 171 22.58 -5.32 -0.65
C PHE A 171 22.75 -6.83 -0.90
N GLY A 172 23.74 -7.22 -1.70
CA GLY A 172 23.98 -8.60 -2.12
C GLY A 172 22.84 -9.15 -2.97
N THR A 173 22.91 -10.44 -3.28
CA THR A 173 21.95 -11.11 -4.18
C THR A 173 20.53 -11.21 -3.62
N ALA A 174 20.34 -11.01 -2.31
CA ALA A 174 19.06 -11.16 -1.65
C ALA A 174 18.11 -9.95 -1.83
N LEU A 175 18.68 -8.75 -2.03
CA LEU A 175 17.93 -7.48 -2.08
C LEU A 175 18.33 -6.59 -3.27
N SER A 176 19.55 -6.72 -3.80
CA SER A 176 19.99 -5.93 -4.95
C SER A 176 19.02 -6.11 -6.12
N ASN A 177 18.52 -5.00 -6.64
CA ASN A 177 17.53 -4.95 -7.71
C ASN A 177 16.22 -5.71 -7.41
N GLN A 178 15.86 -5.87 -6.14
CA GLN A 178 14.59 -6.50 -5.72
C GLN A 178 13.72 -5.59 -4.85
N ILE A 179 14.17 -4.36 -4.57
CA ILE A 179 13.47 -3.40 -3.73
C ILE A 179 12.41 -2.68 -4.55
N ASN A 180 11.14 -2.82 -4.17
CA ASN A 180 9.99 -2.21 -4.84
C ASN A 180 9.30 -1.12 -4.01
N SER A 181 9.50 -1.13 -2.70
CA SER A 181 9.05 -0.04 -1.85
C SER A 181 9.92 0.11 -0.61
N VAL A 182 9.87 1.32 -0.04
CA VAL A 182 10.60 1.69 1.17
C VAL A 182 9.65 2.39 2.13
N LEU A 183 9.76 2.04 3.41
CA LEU A 183 9.08 2.73 4.50
C LEU A 183 10.13 3.33 5.43
N VAL A 184 10.09 4.65 5.58
CA VAL A 184 10.91 5.37 6.55
C VAL A 184 10.07 5.60 7.80
N VAL A 185 10.41 4.92 8.88
CA VAL A 185 9.71 5.04 10.16
C VAL A 185 10.45 6.04 11.03
N GLN A 186 9.80 7.15 11.34
CA GLN A 186 10.34 8.19 12.21
C GLN A 186 9.96 7.92 13.67
N GLY A 187 10.93 8.09 14.57
CA GLY A 187 10.73 8.06 16.02
C GLY A 187 10.78 9.45 16.63
N LYS A 188 10.41 9.56 17.91
CA LYS A 188 10.56 10.80 18.68
C LYS A 188 12.02 11.26 18.78
N ASP A 189 12.93 10.30 18.95
CA ASP A 189 14.35 10.57 19.22
C ASP A 189 15.27 10.33 18.01
N ALA A 190 14.78 9.57 17.03
CA ALA A 190 15.54 9.18 15.85
C ALA A 190 14.69 9.38 14.60
N SER A 191 15.19 10.20 13.70
CA SER A 191 14.63 10.35 12.37
C SER A 191 15.65 9.95 11.33
N TYR A 192 15.22 9.47 10.17
CA TYR A 192 16.11 8.96 9.13
C TYR A 192 15.77 9.55 7.77
N ILE A 193 16.81 9.74 6.98
CA ILE A 193 16.76 9.95 5.53
C ILE A 193 17.57 8.82 4.88
N SER A 194 17.14 8.36 3.71
CA SER A 194 17.91 7.38 2.96
C SER A 194 17.97 7.68 1.48
N THR A 195 19.15 7.50 0.90
CA THR A 195 19.40 7.64 -0.54
C THR A 195 19.79 6.29 -1.11
N LEU A 196 18.97 5.77 -2.00
CA LEU A 196 19.18 4.49 -2.67
C LEU A 196 20.03 4.70 -3.91
N TYR A 197 20.96 3.79 -4.17
CA TYR A 197 21.86 3.87 -5.33
C TYR A 197 21.70 2.65 -6.24
N SER A 198 21.80 2.87 -7.56
CA SER A 198 21.68 1.82 -8.58
C SER A 198 22.77 0.77 -8.52
N SER A 199 23.92 1.11 -7.95
CA SER A 199 25.11 0.26 -7.93
C SER A 199 25.62 0.07 -6.50
N PRO A 200 26.34 -1.03 -6.21
CA PRO A 200 27.04 -1.20 -4.92
C PRO A 200 27.98 -0.03 -4.64
N GLY A 201 28.47 0.16 -3.43
CA GLY A 201 29.46 1.17 -3.06
C GLY A 201 28.98 2.62 -3.12
N LEU A 202 27.68 2.87 -2.95
CA LEU A 202 27.07 4.22 -2.88
C LEU A 202 27.35 5.07 -4.14
N PHE A 203 27.27 4.45 -5.33
CA PHE A 203 27.50 5.14 -6.60
C PHE A 203 26.42 4.87 -7.65
N GLY A 204 26.40 5.71 -8.69
CA GLY A 204 25.54 5.56 -9.85
C GLY A 204 24.34 6.51 -9.83
N ARG A 205 23.21 6.04 -10.38
CA ARG A 205 21.94 6.76 -10.24
C ARG A 205 21.48 6.65 -8.80
N CYS A 206 20.78 7.65 -8.31
CA CYS A 206 20.25 7.59 -6.96
C CYS A 206 18.85 8.14 -6.85
N GLN A 207 18.22 7.82 -5.73
CA GLN A 207 16.89 8.26 -5.38
C GLN A 207 16.72 8.39 -3.87
N ASP A 208 16.15 9.50 -3.42
CA ASP A 208 15.91 9.75 -2.01
C ASP A 208 14.54 9.22 -1.56
N ALA A 209 14.52 8.51 -0.43
CA ALA A 209 13.31 8.25 0.33
C ALA A 209 13.13 9.38 1.36
N SER A 210 12.09 10.19 1.15
CA SER A 210 11.92 11.43 1.91
C SER A 210 11.66 11.15 3.39
N PRO A 211 12.30 11.90 4.32
CA PRO A 211 12.02 11.78 5.74
C PRO A 211 10.59 12.23 6.11
N ASN A 212 9.96 13.08 5.28
CA ASN A 212 8.62 13.61 5.52
C ASN A 212 7.49 12.64 5.12
N LYS A 213 7.83 11.58 4.37
CA LYS A 213 6.85 10.57 3.94
C LYS A 213 6.88 9.40 4.93
N THR A 214 5.95 9.41 5.88
CA THR A 214 5.76 8.33 6.87
C THR A 214 4.95 7.15 6.33
N THR A 215 4.43 7.26 5.10
CA THR A 215 3.73 6.19 4.41
C THR A 215 4.68 5.43 3.48
N CYS A 216 4.25 4.25 3.03
CA CYS A 216 4.99 3.46 2.06
C CYS A 216 5.31 4.27 0.79
N GLN A 217 6.58 4.34 0.42
CA GLN A 217 7.05 5.00 -0.80
C GLN A 217 7.25 3.91 -1.85
N ASN A 218 6.41 3.90 -2.89
CA ASN A 218 6.39 2.87 -3.93
C ASN A 218 6.47 3.47 -5.33
N SER A 219 6.21 2.68 -6.38
CA SER A 219 6.43 3.04 -7.78
C SER A 219 5.29 3.76 -8.50
N THR A 220 4.11 3.94 -7.88
CA THR A 220 2.89 4.47 -8.53
C THR A 220 2.49 5.89 -8.08
N PRO A 221 2.27 6.82 -9.03
CA PRO A 221 2.71 8.23 -9.00
C PRO A 221 1.94 9.16 -8.02
N PRO A 222 2.48 10.36 -7.67
CA PRO A 222 3.78 10.97 -7.97
C PRO A 222 4.78 10.99 -6.79
N GLY A 223 6.07 10.81 -7.10
CA GLY A 223 7.19 10.85 -6.14
C GLY A 223 7.65 9.46 -5.69
N THR A 224 7.87 8.59 -6.68
CA THR A 224 7.80 7.15 -6.57
C THR A 224 9.14 6.46 -6.78
N LEU A 225 9.49 5.55 -5.87
CA LEU A 225 10.66 4.68 -5.99
C LEU A 225 10.51 3.79 -7.20
N THR A 226 11.48 3.78 -8.10
CA THR A 226 11.38 2.86 -9.24
C THR A 226 11.65 1.43 -8.76
N PRO A 227 10.83 0.46 -9.16
CA PRO A 227 10.96 -0.89 -8.65
C PRO A 227 12.27 -1.52 -9.12
N ASN A 228 12.78 -2.45 -8.32
CA ASN A 228 13.95 -3.28 -8.63
C ASN A 228 15.22 -2.49 -8.96
N PHE A 229 15.47 -1.39 -8.25
CA PHE A 229 16.55 -0.47 -8.61
C PHE A 229 17.81 -0.55 -7.75
N ALA A 230 17.62 -0.60 -6.44
CA ALA A 230 18.70 -0.27 -5.54
C ALA A 230 19.64 -1.46 -5.32
N SER A 231 20.94 -1.17 -5.34
CA SER A 231 22.01 -2.12 -5.02
C SER A 231 22.82 -1.69 -3.80
N SER A 232 22.75 -0.42 -3.39
CA SER A 232 23.26 0.06 -2.11
C SER A 232 22.38 1.19 -1.56
N VAL A 233 22.58 1.56 -0.30
CA VAL A 233 21.83 2.66 0.33
C VAL A 233 22.68 3.42 1.34
N SER A 234 22.60 4.74 1.30
CA SER A 234 23.07 5.64 2.35
C SER A 234 21.92 5.94 3.31
N ILE A 235 22.11 5.82 4.62
CA ILE A 235 21.11 6.02 5.67
C ILE A 235 21.71 6.90 6.75
N HIS A 236 21.12 8.08 6.92
CA HIS A 236 21.59 9.06 7.90
C HIS A 236 20.48 9.47 8.86
N ARG A 237 20.88 9.80 10.10
CA ARG A 237 19.95 10.32 11.10
C ARG A 237 19.58 11.75 10.74
N TYR A 238 18.35 11.98 10.33
CA TYR A 238 17.85 13.27 9.91
C TYR A 238 17.57 14.19 11.11
N ASP A 239 17.87 15.49 10.96
CA ASP A 239 17.59 16.51 11.98
C ASP A 239 16.51 17.48 11.49
N PHE A 240 15.30 17.36 12.04
CA PHE A 240 14.18 18.27 11.77
C PHE A 240 14.39 19.68 12.35
N ASN A 241 15.37 19.88 13.24
CA ASN A 241 15.62 21.17 13.88
C ASN A 241 17.12 21.54 13.90
N PRO A 242 17.74 21.72 12.71
CA PRO A 242 19.17 22.01 12.61
C PRO A 242 19.60 23.32 13.28
N ASN A 243 18.68 24.27 13.47
CA ASN A 243 18.97 25.54 14.12
C ASN A 243 19.22 25.41 15.63
N SER A 244 18.87 24.26 16.22
CA SER A 244 19.10 24.01 17.64
C SER A 244 20.58 23.77 17.96
N ASN A 245 21.36 23.30 16.99
CA ASN A 245 22.80 23.13 17.14
C ASN A 245 23.54 24.45 16.82
N PRO A 246 24.26 25.06 17.78
CA PRO A 246 25.02 26.28 17.52
C PRO A 246 26.19 26.08 16.55
N ASP A 247 26.73 24.85 16.46
CA ASP A 247 27.86 24.50 15.58
C ASP A 247 27.44 24.37 14.11
N ASN A 248 26.13 24.32 13.86
CA ASN A 248 25.59 24.42 12.52
C ASN A 248 25.71 25.87 12.04
N ASP A 249 26.61 26.11 11.09
CA ASP A 249 26.88 27.42 10.47
C ASP A 249 26.45 27.43 8.99
N GLY A 250 26.44 26.27 8.33
CA GLY A 250 25.93 26.09 6.97
C GLY A 250 26.93 25.37 6.08
N VAL A 251 26.82 25.60 4.77
CA VAL A 251 27.69 25.00 3.76
C VAL A 251 28.31 26.09 2.91
N TYR A 252 29.63 26.04 2.77
CA TYR A 252 30.40 26.99 1.96
C TYR A 252 30.92 26.31 0.70
N PHE A 253 30.83 27.01 -0.42
CA PHE A 253 31.36 26.59 -1.71
C PHE A 253 32.43 27.59 -2.13
N TYR A 254 33.56 27.10 -2.63
CA TYR A 254 34.71 27.92 -3.01
C TYR A 254 35.13 27.63 -4.44
N ARG A 255 35.51 28.68 -5.18
CA ARG A 255 36.06 28.55 -6.53
C ARG A 255 37.49 28.06 -6.56
N LYS A 256 38.25 28.32 -5.49
CA LYS A 256 39.62 27.82 -5.29
C LYS A 256 39.62 26.63 -4.32
N SER A 257 40.62 25.77 -4.47
CA SER A 257 40.85 24.64 -3.57
C SER A 257 41.20 25.13 -2.15
N PHE A 258 41.22 24.21 -1.19
CA PHE A 258 41.62 24.47 0.20
C PHE A 258 40.80 25.56 0.91
N TYR A 259 39.52 25.69 0.56
CA TYR A 259 38.61 26.67 1.17
C TYR A 259 39.09 28.13 1.02
N ASN A 260 39.82 28.44 -0.06
CA ASN A 260 40.36 29.79 -0.29
C ASN A 260 39.25 30.74 -0.78
N PRO A 261 38.90 31.79 0.00
CA PRO A 261 37.85 32.75 -0.36
C PRO A 261 38.28 33.76 -1.45
N GLU A 262 39.58 33.93 -1.73
CA GLU A 262 40.10 34.89 -2.72
C GLU A 262 39.73 34.56 -4.16
N GLY A 263 39.11 33.40 -4.43
CA GLY A 263 38.56 33.05 -5.74
C GLY A 263 37.09 33.41 -5.89
N GLY A 264 36.47 33.88 -4.81
CA GLY A 264 35.04 33.95 -4.63
C GLY A 264 34.47 32.70 -3.96
N TRP A 265 33.40 32.91 -3.21
CA TRP A 265 32.78 31.92 -2.33
C TRP A 265 31.26 32.13 -2.24
N LEU A 266 30.52 31.10 -1.87
CA LEU A 266 29.10 31.19 -1.56
C LEU A 266 28.82 30.44 -0.27
N LYS A 267 28.07 31.04 0.65
CA LYS A 267 27.53 30.36 1.82
C LYS A 267 26.04 30.12 1.66
N ILE A 268 25.61 28.89 1.89
CA ILE A 268 24.22 28.56 2.16
C ILE A 268 24.05 28.51 3.68
N ASP A 269 23.39 29.52 4.23
CA ASP A 269 23.22 29.68 5.66
C ASP A 269 22.22 28.65 6.22
N LYS A 270 22.39 28.23 7.48
CA LYS A 270 21.47 27.30 8.16
C LYS A 270 20.01 27.75 8.12
N THR A 271 19.77 29.06 8.12
CA THR A 271 18.42 29.65 8.01
C THR A 271 17.77 29.34 6.66
N GLN A 272 18.56 29.35 5.57
CA GLN A 272 18.11 28.98 4.23
C GLN A 272 17.90 27.47 4.10
N ILE A 273 18.68 26.66 4.83
CA ILE A 273 18.53 25.19 4.84
C ILE A 273 17.21 24.78 5.50
N LYS A 274 16.80 25.49 6.55
CA LYS A 274 15.54 25.20 7.26
C LYS A 274 14.30 25.82 6.61
N SER A 275 14.42 26.93 5.90
CA SER A 275 13.24 27.74 5.48
C SER A 275 12.29 27.04 4.51
N ASN A 276 12.70 25.92 3.90
CA ASN A 276 11.86 25.16 2.99
C ASN A 276 10.86 24.29 3.78
N THR A 277 9.59 24.25 3.36
CA THR A 277 8.55 23.38 3.90
C THR A 277 8.92 21.90 3.83
N GLN A 278 9.89 21.55 2.99
CA GLN A 278 10.41 20.20 2.82
C GLN A 278 11.55 19.83 3.80
N GLY A 279 12.06 20.78 4.61
CA GLY A 279 13.10 20.52 5.60
C GLY A 279 14.53 20.38 5.03
N PHE A 280 14.75 20.71 3.77
CA PHE A 280 16.08 20.71 3.16
C PHE A 280 16.24 21.88 2.17
N PHE A 281 17.48 22.27 1.90
CA PHE A 281 17.78 23.24 0.85
C PHE A 281 17.85 22.53 -0.49
N GLY A 282 17.13 23.02 -1.50
CA GLY A 282 17.24 22.54 -2.88
C GLY A 282 17.24 23.72 -3.84
N SER A 283 18.27 23.83 -4.68
CA SER A 283 18.36 24.89 -5.69
C SER A 283 19.13 24.41 -6.91
N LYS A 284 18.86 25.00 -8.07
CA LYS A 284 19.70 24.78 -9.23
C LYS A 284 21.03 25.50 -9.04
N LEU A 285 22.12 24.89 -9.50
CA LEU A 285 23.43 25.51 -9.40
C LEU A 285 23.54 26.81 -10.23
N GLU A 286 22.73 26.95 -11.28
CA GLU A 286 22.67 28.17 -12.11
C GLU A 286 22.07 29.38 -11.37
N ASP A 287 21.27 29.14 -10.33
CA ASP A 287 20.63 30.20 -9.54
C ASP A 287 21.50 30.66 -8.37
N LEU A 288 22.61 29.96 -8.11
CA LEU A 288 23.51 30.20 -6.99
C LEU A 288 24.75 30.94 -7.49
N ILE A 289 24.94 32.19 -7.06
CA ILE A 289 25.99 33.09 -7.56
C ILE A 289 27.09 33.23 -6.52
N PHE A 290 28.36 33.11 -6.93
CA PHE A 290 29.49 33.36 -6.05
C PHE A 290 29.58 34.84 -5.65
N GLN A 291 30.05 35.09 -4.44
CA GLN A 291 30.36 36.41 -3.89
C GLN A 291 31.87 36.65 -3.94
N ASP A 292 32.29 37.91 -3.89
CA ASP A 292 33.70 38.32 -3.80
C ASP A 292 34.63 37.71 -4.86
N VAL A 293 34.14 37.57 -6.10
CA VAL A 293 34.92 37.02 -7.21
C VAL A 293 35.86 38.10 -7.78
N PRO A 294 37.18 37.85 -7.90
CA PRO A 294 38.11 38.78 -8.52
C PRO A 294 37.67 39.23 -9.91
N ILE A 295 37.91 40.49 -10.27
CA ILE A 295 37.42 41.09 -11.52
C ILE A 295 37.91 40.31 -12.75
N GLU A 296 39.13 39.78 -12.70
CA GLU A 296 39.74 38.94 -13.72
C GLU A 296 39.02 37.61 -13.94
N ASP A 297 38.34 37.10 -12.91
CA ASP A 297 37.64 35.82 -12.93
C ASP A 297 36.13 35.96 -13.16
N GLN A 298 35.60 37.18 -13.17
CA GLN A 298 34.19 37.43 -13.45
C GLN A 298 33.85 37.18 -14.93
N ILE A 299 32.67 36.65 -15.19
CA ILE A 299 32.19 36.34 -16.55
C ILE A 299 31.66 37.63 -17.18
N CYS A 300 32.00 37.85 -18.45
CA CYS A 300 31.44 38.97 -19.19
C CYS A 300 29.97 38.73 -19.56
N ASP A 301 29.09 39.62 -19.12
CA ASP A 301 27.66 39.61 -19.45
C ASP A 301 27.35 40.41 -20.72
N LYS A 302 28.06 41.53 -20.94
CA LYS A 302 27.87 42.40 -22.10
C LYS A 302 29.19 42.85 -22.70
N TRP A 303 29.26 42.78 -24.02
CA TRP A 303 30.37 43.24 -24.83
C TRP A 303 29.96 44.49 -25.61
N ASP A 304 30.85 45.47 -25.71
CA ASP A 304 30.65 46.59 -26.62
C ASP A 304 31.03 46.22 -28.07
N ASP A 305 30.79 47.14 -28.99
CA ASP A 305 31.11 46.99 -30.42
C ASP A 305 32.62 46.82 -30.69
N LYS A 306 33.48 47.06 -29.69
CA LYS A 306 34.94 46.87 -29.77
C LYS A 306 35.39 45.55 -29.16
N GLY A 307 34.46 44.71 -28.69
CA GLY A 307 34.78 43.47 -28.01
C GLY A 307 35.39 43.68 -26.61
N ILE A 308 35.15 44.83 -25.98
CA ILE A 308 35.53 45.09 -24.58
C ILE A 308 34.36 44.74 -23.69
N CYS A 309 34.64 43.99 -22.62
CA CYS A 309 33.63 43.66 -21.64
C CYS A 309 33.19 44.90 -20.85
N THR A 310 31.92 45.29 -20.97
CA THR A 310 31.37 46.48 -20.30
C THR A 310 30.66 46.14 -19.00
N ASN A 311 30.16 44.92 -18.87
CA ASN A 311 29.49 44.44 -17.67
C ASN A 311 30.01 43.06 -17.31
N LYS A 312 30.58 42.95 -16.12
CA LYS A 312 31.06 41.70 -15.54
C LYS A 312 30.10 41.26 -14.45
N LYS A 313 29.83 39.95 -14.42
CA LYS A 313 29.01 39.31 -13.39
C LYS A 313 29.78 38.19 -12.73
N ASN A 314 29.48 37.96 -11.47
CA ASN A 314 30.04 36.82 -10.78
C ASN A 314 29.52 35.52 -11.42
N PRO A 315 30.38 34.49 -11.59
CA PRO A 315 29.97 33.17 -12.02
C PRO A 315 28.97 32.54 -11.05
N THR A 316 28.19 31.60 -11.57
CA THR A 316 27.29 30.75 -10.79
C THR A 316 28.04 29.52 -10.28
N LEU A 317 27.40 28.71 -9.43
CA LEU A 317 27.93 27.42 -8.98
C LEU A 317 27.86 26.32 -10.06
N ALA A 318 27.20 26.60 -11.19
CA ALA A 318 27.07 25.65 -12.28
C ALA A 318 28.41 25.39 -12.96
N GLY A 319 28.49 24.27 -13.67
CA GLY A 319 29.65 23.95 -14.49
C GLY A 319 30.82 23.40 -13.68
N LYS A 320 32.01 23.98 -13.86
CA LYS A 320 33.27 23.55 -13.22
C LYS A 320 33.83 24.61 -12.26
N GLU A 321 32.97 25.51 -11.81
CA GLU A 321 33.38 26.65 -10.98
C GLU A 321 33.61 26.26 -9.50
N ILE A 322 33.09 25.13 -9.04
CA ILE A 322 33.30 24.65 -7.67
C ILE A 322 34.59 23.83 -7.58
N SER A 323 35.50 24.24 -6.69
CA SER A 323 36.74 23.50 -6.42
C SER A 323 36.77 22.87 -5.04
N SER A 324 36.15 23.50 -4.03
CA SER A 324 36.06 22.92 -2.68
C SER A 324 34.78 23.34 -1.96
N ILE A 325 34.38 22.55 -0.97
CA ILE A 325 33.17 22.73 -0.15
C ILE A 325 33.53 22.54 1.31
N LYS A 326 33.15 23.47 2.17
CA LYS A 326 33.32 23.33 3.61
C LYS A 326 31.95 23.12 4.25
N ILE A 327 31.73 21.94 4.83
CA ILE A 327 30.50 21.60 5.54
C ILE A 327 30.66 21.98 7.02
N ALA A 328 30.23 23.18 7.38
CA ALA A 328 30.32 23.73 8.74
C ALA A 328 29.04 23.43 9.53
N GLY A 329 28.97 22.23 10.11
CA GLY A 329 27.80 21.69 10.81
C GLY A 329 27.49 20.27 10.37
N ASN A 330 26.38 19.73 10.86
CA ASN A 330 25.89 18.38 10.55
C ASN A 330 24.92 18.45 9.35
N TYR A 331 25.51 18.46 8.16
CA TYR A 331 24.79 18.45 6.89
C TYR A 331 25.36 17.39 5.97
N ILE A 332 24.50 16.91 5.07
CA ILE A 332 24.90 16.14 3.90
C ILE A 332 24.63 16.99 2.67
N VAL A 333 25.60 17.05 1.77
CA VAL A 333 25.49 17.78 0.51
C VAL A 333 25.37 16.78 -0.63
N TYR A 334 24.34 16.93 -1.45
CA TYR A 334 24.16 16.16 -2.68
C TYR A 334 24.26 17.08 -3.90
N PHE A 335 25.09 16.66 -4.86
CA PHE A 335 25.02 17.16 -6.21
C PHE A 335 24.22 16.19 -7.06
N LEU A 336 23.20 16.70 -7.75
CA LEU A 336 22.40 15.92 -8.69
C LEU A 336 22.76 16.30 -10.12
N TYR A 337 22.79 15.29 -10.99
CA TYR A 337 23.12 15.41 -12.41
C TYR A 337 21.90 14.97 -13.23
N PHE A 338 21.03 15.91 -13.55
CA PHE A 338 19.90 15.67 -14.43
C PHE A 338 20.33 15.83 -15.89
N ALA A 339 20.17 14.77 -16.69
CA ALA A 339 20.27 14.88 -18.14
C ALA A 339 19.03 15.61 -18.70
N PRO A 340 19.12 16.25 -19.88
CA PRO A 340 17.96 16.84 -20.54
C PRO A 340 16.83 15.83 -20.86
N THR A 341 17.17 14.55 -20.91
CA THR A 341 16.22 13.44 -21.11
C THR A 341 15.59 12.95 -19.81
N ASP A 342 16.11 13.36 -18.66
CA ASP A 342 15.55 12.97 -17.37
C ASP A 342 14.26 13.76 -17.14
N ASN A 343 13.22 13.07 -16.68
CA ASN A 343 11.97 13.73 -16.34
C ASN A 343 12.22 14.64 -15.13
N ALA A 344 11.79 15.90 -15.20
CA ALA A 344 11.91 16.86 -14.09
C ALA A 344 11.23 16.38 -12.79
N ASN A 345 10.21 15.51 -12.92
CA ASN A 345 9.53 14.84 -11.81
C ASN A 345 9.93 13.36 -11.68
N GLY A 346 10.94 12.92 -12.45
CA GLY A 346 11.41 11.56 -12.51
C GLY A 346 12.32 11.22 -11.33
N PRO A 347 12.34 9.96 -10.90
CA PRO A 347 13.11 9.51 -9.74
C PRO A 347 14.62 9.41 -9.97
N TRP A 348 15.10 9.77 -11.17
CA TRP A 348 16.42 9.44 -11.66
C TRP A 348 17.27 10.66 -11.92
N SER A 349 18.31 10.79 -11.14
CA SER A 349 19.51 11.51 -11.53
C SER A 349 20.71 10.70 -11.06
N TYR A 350 21.88 10.94 -11.66
CA TYR A 350 23.09 10.58 -10.92
C TYR A 350 23.18 11.52 -9.74
N CYS A 351 23.73 11.03 -8.63
CA CYS A 351 24.10 11.94 -7.56
C CYS A 351 25.45 11.60 -6.97
N GLN A 352 25.99 12.61 -6.31
CA GLN A 352 27.21 12.51 -5.53
C GLN A 352 26.93 13.09 -4.15
N GLU A 353 27.15 12.26 -3.15
CA GLU A 353 26.95 12.58 -1.74
C GLU A 353 28.29 12.98 -1.10
N PHE A 354 28.25 13.99 -0.25
CA PHE A 354 29.38 14.46 0.57
C PHE A 354 28.97 14.41 2.05
N PRO A 355 29.14 13.25 2.71
CA PRO A 355 28.66 13.05 4.07
C PRO A 355 29.63 13.56 5.13
N THR A 356 30.94 13.55 4.87
CA THR A 356 31.94 13.96 5.87
C THR A 356 32.48 15.39 5.60
N PRO A 357 33.00 16.09 6.64
CA PRO A 357 33.70 17.36 6.45
C PRO A 357 35.03 17.21 5.70
N ASP A 358 35.53 15.98 5.56
CA ASP A 358 36.87 15.66 5.06
C ASP A 358 36.85 15.09 3.63
N ASP A 359 35.67 14.76 3.09
CA ASP A 359 35.46 14.26 1.72
C ASP A 359 35.68 15.32 0.62
N VAL A 360 36.36 16.41 0.97
CA VAL A 360 36.49 17.58 0.09
C VAL A 360 37.95 17.89 -0.13
N ASN A 361 38.36 17.79 -1.40
CA ASN A 361 39.73 17.85 -1.93
C ASN A 361 40.75 18.51 -1.00
N ARG A 362 41.37 17.69 -0.13
CA ARG A 362 42.49 18.09 0.73
C ARG A 362 43.85 17.92 0.05
N GLU A 363 43.94 17.14 -1.02
CA GLU A 363 45.22 16.80 -1.64
C GLU A 363 45.18 17.02 -3.16
N GLY A 364 45.75 18.14 -3.61
CA GLY A 364 46.15 18.38 -5.00
C GLY A 364 45.42 19.54 -5.72
N PRO A 365 46.02 20.06 -6.83
CA PRO A 365 45.44 21.11 -7.66
C PRO A 365 44.27 20.65 -8.54
N LEU A 366 43.80 19.42 -8.35
CA LEU A 366 42.71 18.85 -9.14
C LEU A 366 41.37 19.32 -8.57
N GLN A 367 40.50 19.75 -9.48
CA GLN A 367 39.11 20.13 -9.25
C GLN A 367 38.39 19.06 -8.43
N PHE A 368 37.37 19.51 -7.68
CA PHE A 368 36.37 18.71 -6.97
C PHE A 368 36.35 17.26 -7.45
N LYS A 369 36.70 16.28 -6.60
CA LYS A 369 36.80 14.87 -6.99
C LYS A 369 35.45 14.40 -7.56
N TRP A 370 35.23 14.55 -8.86
CA TRP A 370 34.11 13.98 -9.63
C TRP A 370 34.29 12.45 -9.76
N GLU A 371 34.90 11.81 -8.77
CA GLU A 371 35.85 10.71 -8.95
C GLU A 371 35.22 9.39 -9.42
N LYS A 372 33.89 9.26 -9.49
CA LYS A 372 33.24 7.97 -9.75
C LYS A 372 31.90 8.05 -10.46
N THR A 373 31.74 8.96 -11.40
CA THR A 373 30.60 8.91 -12.34
C THR A 373 31.12 8.50 -13.70
N PRO A 374 31.12 7.19 -14.04
CA PRO A 374 31.92 6.60 -15.12
C PRO A 374 31.54 7.07 -16.54
N ASN A 375 30.67 8.07 -16.70
CA ASN A 375 30.04 8.40 -17.96
C ASN A 375 29.57 9.87 -18.11
N GLN A 376 30.16 10.84 -17.40
CA GLN A 376 29.61 12.19 -17.30
C GLN A 376 29.75 13.06 -18.56
N LYS A 377 28.78 12.90 -19.47
CA LYS A 377 28.42 13.94 -20.45
C LYS A 377 27.84 15.20 -19.79
N TYR A 378 27.39 15.12 -18.53
CA TYR A 378 26.66 16.17 -17.84
C TYR A 378 27.36 16.59 -16.55
N LEU A 379 27.48 17.90 -16.34
CA LEU A 379 27.90 18.52 -15.08
C LEU A 379 26.72 18.52 -14.11
N PRO A 380 26.94 18.63 -12.79
CA PRO A 380 25.80 18.71 -11.89
C PRO A 380 25.03 19.99 -12.17
N ASN A 381 23.74 19.97 -11.91
CA ASN A 381 22.86 21.11 -12.16
C ASN A 381 21.95 21.45 -10.98
N TRP A 382 21.90 20.60 -9.95
CA TRP A 382 21.17 20.86 -8.71
C TRP A 382 22.02 20.55 -7.48
N LEU A 383 21.73 21.29 -6.41
CA LEU A 383 22.35 21.19 -5.10
C LEU A 383 21.29 20.96 -4.04
N TYR A 384 21.36 19.83 -3.35
CA TYR A 384 20.51 19.52 -2.21
C TYR A 384 21.36 19.48 -0.92
N ILE A 385 20.87 20.06 0.17
CA ILE A 385 21.54 20.04 1.47
C ILE A 385 20.55 19.59 2.54
N TYR A 386 20.82 18.45 3.16
CA TYR A 386 19.99 17.87 4.21
C TYR A 386 20.62 18.05 5.60
N PRO A 387 19.85 18.52 6.60
CA PRO A 387 20.29 18.51 7.99
C PRO A 387 20.29 17.10 8.57
N VAL A 388 21.36 16.74 9.27
CA VAL A 388 21.50 15.45 9.95
C VAL A 388 21.93 15.63 11.40
N LYS A 389 21.61 14.67 12.26
CA LYS A 389 21.99 14.72 13.69
C LYS A 389 23.48 14.45 13.87
N GLU A 390 23.98 13.46 13.15
CA GLU A 390 25.34 12.93 13.24
C GLU A 390 25.83 12.61 11.82
N LYS A 391 27.13 12.82 11.57
CA LYS A 391 27.78 12.54 10.28
C LYS A 391 28.21 11.09 10.17
#